data_AF-A0A0G0VSJ7-F1
#
_entry.id   AF-A0A0G0VSJ7-F1
#
_cell.length_a   1.000
_cell.length_b   1.000
_cell.length_c   1.000
_cell.angle_alpha   90.00
_cell.angle_beta   90.00
_cell.angle_gamma   90.00
#
_symmetry.space_group_name_H-M   'P 1'
#
loop_
_entity.id
_entity.type
_entity.pdbx_description
1 polymer ?
#
loop_
_entity_poly.entity_id
_entity_poly.type
_entity_poly.pdbx_seq_one_letter_code
_entity_poly.pdbx_strand_id
1 'polypeptide(L)'
;HTRPILMLADHPEEQLVLFKEILYKKITVREAERLARKIAYDRVRKKEFMPDPEITELEEEFQEKLGTRVHIDRKELGGQIKIDFFSTEDLRTILDLIHKSGIEKKPTEMLEKHISQNNSETEQAAEAIDDRTKEETQKDDTDLYNISNFSV
;
A
#
# COMPACT_ATOMS: atom_id res chain seq x y z
N HIS A 1 -9.28 -14.38 -34.18
CA HIS A 1 -9.25 -14.96 -32.82
C HIS A 1 -7.87 -14.96 -32.16
N THR A 2 -6.78 -14.64 -32.87
CA THR A 2 -5.40 -14.66 -32.33
C THR A 2 -5.12 -13.57 -31.29
N ARG A 3 -5.55 -12.32 -31.53
CA ARG A 3 -5.34 -11.18 -30.62
C ARG A 3 -5.92 -11.39 -29.21
N PRO A 4 -7.18 -11.84 -29.03
CA PRO A 4 -7.72 -12.15 -27.71
C PRO A 4 -6.97 -13.24 -26.94
N ILE A 5 -6.46 -14.25 -27.65
CA ILE A 5 -5.68 -15.35 -27.06
C ILE A 5 -4.32 -14.84 -26.59
N LEU A 6 -3.67 -13.97 -27.38
CA LEU A 6 -2.38 -13.38 -27.03
C LEU A 6 -2.47 -12.38 -25.88
N MET A 7 -3.64 -11.75 -25.68
CA MET A 7 -3.88 -10.84 -24.56
C MET A 7 -3.76 -11.53 -23.19
N LEU A 8 -3.90 -12.86 -23.14
CA LEU A 8 -3.75 -13.67 -21.92
C LEU A 8 -2.43 -14.48 -21.93
N ALA A 9 -1.39 -14.00 -22.64
CA ALA A 9 -0.12 -14.71 -22.73
C ALA A 9 0.55 -14.99 -21.37
N ASP A 10 0.33 -14.10 -20.39
CA ASP A 10 0.85 -14.25 -19.03
C ASP A 10 0.11 -15.34 -18.23
N HIS A 11 -0.99 -15.88 -18.76
CA HIS A 11 -1.93 -16.78 -18.07
C HIS A 11 -2.34 -17.97 -18.95
N PRO A 12 -1.52 -19.03 -18.99
CA PRO A 12 -1.69 -20.15 -19.93
C PRO A 12 -2.99 -20.95 -19.70
N GLU A 13 -3.46 -21.05 -18.46
CA GLU A 13 -4.71 -21.78 -18.15
C GLU A 13 -5.94 -21.09 -18.75
N GLU A 14 -6.05 -19.77 -18.56
CA GLU A 14 -7.17 -18.98 -19.06
C GLU A 14 -7.11 -18.82 -20.59
N GLN A 15 -5.90 -18.76 -21.14
CA GLN A 15 -5.67 -18.83 -22.58
C GLN A 15 -6.21 -20.14 -23.18
N LEU A 16 -5.98 -21.29 -22.51
CA LEU A 16 -6.51 -22.59 -22.92
C LEU A 16 -8.03 -22.67 -22.78
N VAL A 17 -8.61 -22.09 -21.73
CA VAL A 17 -10.06 -22.03 -21.55
C VAL A 17 -10.71 -21.20 -22.67
N LEU A 18 -10.20 -20.00 -22.93
CA LEU A 18 -10.70 -19.14 -24.01
C LEU A 18 -10.56 -19.82 -25.38
N PHE A 19 -9.44 -20.53 -25.62
CA PHE A 19 -9.24 -21.31 -26.84
C PHE A 19 -10.28 -22.44 -26.99
N LYS A 20 -10.54 -23.20 -25.92
CA LYS A 20 -11.60 -24.23 -25.89
C LYS A 20 -12.98 -23.61 -26.16
N GLU A 21 -13.28 -22.46 -25.57
CA GLU A 21 -14.55 -21.78 -25.83
C GLU A 21 -14.69 -21.32 -27.28
N ILE A 22 -13.63 -20.83 -27.91
CA ILE A 22 -13.62 -20.48 -29.33
C ILE A 22 -13.90 -21.72 -30.20
N LEU A 23 -13.31 -22.86 -29.88
CA LEU A 23 -13.51 -24.10 -30.63
C LEU A 23 -14.91 -24.69 -30.45
N TYR A 24 -15.39 -24.79 -29.20
CA TYR A 24 -16.64 -25.48 -28.89
C TYR A 24 -17.88 -24.61 -29.05
N LYS A 25 -17.80 -23.33 -28.68
CA LYS A 25 -18.94 -22.39 -28.70
C LYS A 25 -18.96 -21.50 -29.94
N LYS A 26 -17.93 -21.56 -30.80
CA LYS A 26 -17.81 -20.75 -32.03
C LYS A 26 -18.10 -19.27 -31.81
N ILE A 27 -17.63 -18.74 -30.69
CA ILE A 27 -17.84 -17.33 -30.33
C ILE A 27 -17.17 -16.41 -31.37
N THR A 28 -17.75 -15.24 -31.59
CA THR A 28 -17.23 -14.25 -32.53
C THR A 28 -15.95 -13.59 -32.00
N VAL A 29 -15.18 -12.96 -32.89
CA VAL A 29 -13.92 -12.29 -32.51
C VAL A 29 -14.17 -11.21 -31.46
N ARG A 30 -15.28 -10.46 -31.57
CA ARG A 30 -15.67 -9.40 -30.63
C ARG A 30 -15.99 -9.97 -29.25
N GLU A 31 -16.68 -11.10 -29.18
CA GLU A 31 -17.00 -11.76 -27.92
C GLU A 31 -15.74 -12.29 -27.24
N ALA A 32 -14.88 -12.97 -27.99
CA ALA A 32 -13.60 -13.47 -27.49
C ALA A 32 -12.73 -12.33 -26.92
N GLU A 33 -12.70 -11.17 -27.59
CA GLU A 33 -11.98 -9.99 -27.11
C GLU A 33 -12.58 -9.40 -25.82
N ARG A 34 -13.91 -9.37 -25.71
CA ARG A 34 -14.60 -8.91 -24.50
C ARG A 34 -14.34 -9.84 -23.31
N LEU A 35 -14.38 -11.16 -23.54
CA LEU A 35 -14.05 -12.18 -22.55
C LEU A 35 -12.59 -12.06 -22.10
N ALA A 36 -11.65 -11.96 -23.04
CA ALA A 36 -10.24 -11.77 -22.76
C ALA A 36 -9.98 -10.51 -21.93
N ARG A 37 -10.57 -9.37 -22.31
CA ARG A 37 -10.47 -8.12 -21.54
C ARG A 37 -11.01 -8.25 -20.13
N LYS A 38 -12.18 -8.87 -19.95
CA LYS A 38 -12.78 -9.06 -18.63
C LYS A 38 -11.86 -9.88 -17.72
N ILE A 39 -11.33 -11.00 -18.24
CA ILE A 39 -10.41 -11.86 -17.49
C ILE A 39 -9.14 -11.10 -17.08
N ALA A 40 -8.55 -10.34 -18.00
CA ALA A 40 -7.38 -9.51 -17.72
C ALA A 40 -7.66 -8.45 -16.64
N TYR A 41 -8.77 -7.70 -16.72
CA TYR A 41 -9.13 -6.67 -15.74
C TYR A 41 -9.51 -7.23 -14.37
N ASP A 42 -10.31 -8.32 -14.32
CA ASP A 42 -10.74 -8.93 -13.06
C ASP A 42 -9.55 -9.48 -12.28
N ARG A 43 -8.49 -9.96 -12.95
CA ARG A 43 -7.28 -10.46 -12.29
C ARG A 43 -6.29 -9.39 -11.87
N VAL A 44 -6.14 -8.29 -12.61
CA VAL A 44 -5.33 -7.15 -12.12
C VAL A 44 -5.85 -6.71 -10.76
N ARG A 45 -7.18 -6.59 -10.62
CA ARG A 45 -7.79 -6.31 -9.31
C ARG A 45 -7.55 -7.44 -8.30
N LYS A 46 -7.76 -8.71 -8.64
CA LYS A 46 -7.54 -9.82 -7.68
C LYS A 46 -6.09 -9.97 -7.22
N LYS A 47 -5.11 -9.60 -8.05
CA LYS A 47 -3.68 -9.66 -7.68
C LYS A 47 -3.31 -8.54 -6.70
N GLU A 48 -3.95 -7.37 -6.82
CA GLU A 48 -3.85 -6.30 -5.81
C GLU A 48 -4.53 -6.67 -4.49
N PHE A 49 -5.52 -7.58 -4.53
CA PHE A 49 -6.31 -8.05 -3.38
C PHE A 49 -5.84 -9.42 -2.83
N MET A 50 -4.56 -9.76 -2.90
CA MET A 50 -4.04 -10.83 -2.04
C MET A 50 -3.68 -10.19 -0.69
N PRO A 51 -4.51 -10.31 0.36
CA PRO A 51 -4.14 -9.80 1.66
C PRO A 51 -2.90 -10.56 2.13
N ASP A 52 -1.92 -9.80 2.61
CA ASP A 52 -0.73 -10.36 3.24
C ASP A 52 -1.20 -11.23 4.44
N PRO A 53 -0.72 -12.48 4.59
CA PRO A 53 -1.13 -13.33 5.71
C PRO A 53 -0.94 -12.65 7.08
N GLU A 54 0.13 -11.87 7.25
CA GLU A 54 0.35 -11.12 8.50
C GLU A 54 -0.74 -10.08 8.77
N ILE A 55 -1.22 -9.40 7.71
CA ILE A 55 -2.27 -8.40 7.84
C ILE A 55 -3.61 -9.05 8.15
N THR A 56 -3.86 -10.24 7.61
CA THR A 56 -5.09 -11.00 7.87
C THR A 56 -5.14 -11.47 9.33
N GLU A 57 -4.03 -11.97 9.87
CA GLU A 57 -3.93 -12.37 11.28
C GLU A 57 -4.15 -11.16 12.22
N LEU A 58 -3.57 -10.00 11.88
CA LEU A 58 -3.80 -8.77 12.62
C LEU A 58 -5.26 -8.30 12.54
N GLU A 59 -5.89 -8.36 11.36
CA GLU A 59 -7.31 -8.08 11.19
C GLU A 59 -8.17 -8.96 12.10
N GLU A 60 -7.91 -10.27 12.13
CA GLU A 60 -8.61 -11.23 12.99
C GLU A 60 -8.44 -10.88 14.48
N GLU A 61 -7.22 -10.59 14.93
CA GLU A 61 -6.95 -10.22 16.32
C GLU A 61 -7.68 -8.91 16.71
N PHE A 62 -7.71 -7.92 15.82
CA PHE A 62 -8.47 -6.69 16.05
C PHE A 62 -9.98 -6.95 16.12
N GLN A 63 -10.50 -7.82 15.24
CA GLN A 63 -11.91 -8.21 15.25
C GLN A 63 -12.29 -8.94 16.55
N GLU A 64 -11.43 -9.84 17.05
CA GLU A 64 -11.65 -10.55 18.31
C GLU A 64 -11.65 -9.61 19.53
N LYS A 65 -10.72 -8.65 19.56
CA LYS A 65 -10.59 -7.70 20.69
C LYS A 65 -11.68 -6.64 20.70
N LEU A 66 -12.07 -6.13 19.54
CA LEU A 66 -13.06 -5.06 19.41
C LEU A 66 -14.49 -5.58 19.29
N GLY A 67 -14.68 -6.84 18.86
CA GLY A 67 -15.99 -7.41 18.60
C GLY A 67 -16.71 -6.78 17.40
N THR A 68 -16.00 -6.01 16.59
CA THR A 68 -16.52 -5.33 15.40
C THR A 68 -15.70 -5.69 14.16
N ARG A 69 -16.23 -5.41 12.97
CA ARG A 69 -15.51 -5.67 11.73
C ARG A 69 -14.38 -4.66 11.56
N VAL A 70 -13.18 -5.17 11.30
CA VAL A 70 -11.97 -4.38 11.06
C VAL A 70 -11.39 -4.74 9.71
N HIS A 71 -10.97 -3.72 8.97
CA HIS A 71 -10.29 -3.86 7.69
C HIS A 71 -9.01 -3.02 7.66
N ILE A 72 -7.90 -3.61 7.21
CA ILE A 72 -6.58 -2.99 7.15
C ILE A 72 -6.19 -2.85 5.67
N ASP A 73 -6.21 -1.61 5.20
CA ASP A 73 -5.75 -1.24 3.86
C ASP A 73 -4.27 -0.85 3.92
N ARG A 74 -3.39 -1.71 3.41
CA ARG A 74 -1.95 -1.40 3.29
C ARG A 74 -1.66 -0.67 1.98
N LYS A 75 -0.83 0.37 2.05
CA LYS A 75 -0.28 1.11 0.88
C LYS A 75 1.24 0.93 0.82
N GLU A 76 1.88 1.42 -0.24
CA GLU A 76 3.34 1.38 -0.40
C GLU A 76 4.09 2.08 0.74
N LEU A 77 3.51 3.16 1.29
CA LEU A 77 3.99 3.87 2.47
C LEU A 77 2.86 3.99 3.48
N GLY A 78 2.90 3.15 4.52
CA GLY A 78 1.91 3.11 5.59
C GLY A 78 0.60 2.39 5.22
N GLY A 79 -0.48 2.74 5.91
CA GLY A 79 -1.79 2.09 5.74
C GLY A 79 -2.90 2.77 6.52
N GLN A 80 -4.12 2.26 6.37
CA GLN A 80 -5.31 2.74 7.08
C GLN A 80 -6.05 1.57 7.70
N ILE A 81 -6.48 1.73 8.95
CA ILE A 81 -7.34 0.77 9.65
C ILE A 81 -8.76 1.35 9.65
N LYS A 82 -9.71 0.61 9.11
CA LYS A 82 -11.15 0.93 9.11
C LYS A 82 -11.85 0.02 10.11
N ILE A 83 -12.53 0.62 11.07
CA ILE A 83 -13.29 -0.10 12.11
C ILE A 83 -14.75 0.27 11.93
N ASP A 84 -15.60 -0.73 11.70
CA ASP A 84 -17.05 -0.54 11.64
C ASP A 84 -17.61 -0.41 13.06
N PHE A 85 -18.53 0.53 13.27
CA PHE A 85 -19.24 0.72 14.53
C PHE A 85 -20.73 0.90 14.27
N PHE A 86 -21.58 0.46 15.21
CA PHE A 86 -23.04 0.54 15.06
C PHE A 86 -23.61 1.68 15.90
N SER A 87 -22.98 2.01 17.02
CA SER A 87 -23.44 3.02 17.96
C SER A 87 -22.34 4.02 18.34
N THR A 88 -22.74 5.16 18.87
CA THR A 88 -21.81 6.14 19.45
C THR A 88 -21.18 5.66 20.76
N GLU A 89 -21.79 4.66 21.40
CA GLU A 89 -21.25 4.01 22.60
C GLU A 89 -20.07 3.10 22.22
N ASP A 90 -20.16 2.39 21.10
CA ASP A 90 -19.07 1.55 20.56
C ASP A 90 -17.82 2.39 20.27
N LEU A 91 -17.99 3.60 19.75
CA LEU A 91 -16.86 4.52 19.54
C LEU A 91 -16.17 4.91 20.85
N ARG A 92 -16.94 5.08 21.93
CA ARG A 92 -16.37 5.41 23.25
C ARG A 92 -15.63 4.23 23.84
N THR A 93 -16.17 3.01 23.71
CA THR A 93 -15.47 1.81 24.20
C THR A 93 -14.17 1.58 23.44
N ILE A 94 -14.15 1.79 22.12
CA ILE A 94 -12.92 1.74 21.30
C ILE A 94 -11.91 2.77 21.79
N LEU A 95 -12.34 4.02 22.04
CA LEU A 95 -11.47 5.08 22.55
C LEU A 95 -10.92 4.75 23.94
N ASP A 96 -11.75 4.22 24.83
CA ASP A 96 -11.35 3.82 26.18
C ASP A 96 -10.34 2.66 26.17
N LEU A 97 -10.52 1.69 25.26
CA LEU A 97 -9.56 0.59 25.05
C LEU A 97 -8.19 1.11 24.61
N ILE A 98 -8.15 2.12 23.74
CA ILE A 98 -6.91 2.76 23.30
C ILE A 98 -6.27 3.54 24.45
N HIS A 99 -7.04 4.31 25.22
CA HIS A 99 -6.52 5.12 26.34
C HIS A 99 -5.98 4.27 27.49
N LYS A 100 -6.60 3.11 27.78
CA LYS A 100 -6.16 2.21 28.84
C LYS A 100 -4.75 1.63 28.61
N SER A 101 -4.25 1.68 27.36
CA SER A 101 -2.89 1.27 27.03
C SER A 101 -1.79 2.22 27.55
N GLY A 102 -2.14 3.35 28.19
CA GLY A 102 -1.22 4.15 29.01
C GLY A 102 -0.17 4.94 28.23
N ILE A 103 -0.49 5.28 26.97
CA ILE A 103 0.46 5.89 26.05
C ILE A 103 -0.03 7.31 25.72
N GLU A 104 0.37 8.28 26.54
CA GLU A 104 0.31 9.70 26.14
C GLU A 104 1.45 9.98 25.16
N LYS A 105 1.29 9.56 23.91
CA LYS A 105 2.17 9.94 22.81
C LYS A 105 1.63 11.21 22.17
N LYS A 106 2.50 12.18 21.89
CA LYS A 106 2.13 13.30 21.03
C LYS A 106 1.75 12.76 19.65
N PRO A 107 0.77 13.38 18.97
CA PRO A 107 0.27 12.91 17.67
C PRO A 107 1.37 12.83 16.59
N THR A 108 2.49 13.55 16.76
CA THR A 108 3.60 13.56 15.80
C THR A 108 4.68 12.51 16.07
N GLU A 109 4.72 11.86 17.23
CA GLU A 109 5.86 10.99 17.59
C GLU A 109 6.01 9.77 16.69
N MET A 110 4.90 9.16 16.25
CA MET A 110 4.97 8.02 15.33
C MET A 110 5.37 8.45 13.91
N LEU A 111 4.98 9.67 13.50
CA LEU A 111 5.39 10.26 12.23
C LEU A 111 6.88 10.63 12.26
N GLU A 112 7.35 11.27 13.32
CA GLU A 112 8.76 11.65 13.52
C GLU A 112 9.69 10.42 13.54
N LYS A 113 9.29 9.33 14.22
CA LYS A 113 10.02 8.05 14.18
C LYS A 113 10.13 7.50 12.77
N HIS A 114 9.02 7.48 12.02
CA HIS A 114 9.03 6.98 10.65
C HIS A 114 9.86 7.87 9.71
N ILE A 115 9.83 9.19 9.89
CA ILE A 115 10.68 10.13 9.14
C ILE A 115 12.15 9.89 9.46
N SER A 116 12.52 9.72 10.74
CA SER A 116 13.92 9.45 11.12
C SER A 116 14.47 8.12 10.58
N GLN A 117 13.64 7.08 10.50
CA GLN A 117 14.03 5.78 9.93
C GLN A 117 14.21 5.85 8.42
N ASN A 118 13.32 6.54 7.68
CA ASN A 118 13.48 6.70 6.24
C ASN A 118 14.62 7.68 5.86
N ASN A 119 14.84 8.73 6.66
CA ASN A 119 15.98 9.63 6.43
C ASN A 119 17.31 8.92 6.67
N SER A 120 17.40 8.01 7.64
CA SER A 120 18.64 7.24 7.85
C SER A 120 18.93 6.25 6.72
N GLU A 121 17.91 5.69 6.05
CA GLU A 121 18.11 4.92 4.81
C GLU A 121 18.52 5.82 3.62
N THR A 122 18.01 7.05 3.55
CA THR A 122 18.35 8.02 2.49
C THR A 122 19.75 8.61 2.70
N GLU A 123 20.16 8.87 3.95
CA GLU A 123 21.50 9.33 4.33
C GLU A 123 22.55 8.23 4.14
N GLN A 124 22.25 6.96 4.45
CA GLN A 124 23.17 5.85 4.18
C GLN A 124 23.36 5.58 2.67
N ALA A 125 22.32 5.79 1.86
CA ALA A 125 22.44 5.71 0.39
C ALA A 125 23.22 6.90 -0.20
N ALA A 126 23.10 8.10 0.39
CA ALA A 126 23.87 9.27 -0.03
C ALA A 126 25.35 9.19 0.41
N GLU A 127 25.63 8.73 1.63
CA GLU A 127 27.01 8.50 2.13
C GLU A 127 27.72 7.36 1.37
N ALA A 128 26.99 6.37 0.85
CA ALA A 128 27.59 5.28 0.07
C ALA A 128 27.96 5.66 -1.38
N ILE A 129 27.49 6.82 -1.88
CA ILE A 129 27.75 7.29 -3.25
C ILE A 129 28.76 8.45 -3.26
N ASP A 130 28.94 9.18 -2.16
CA ASP A 130 29.82 10.35 -2.12
C ASP A 130 31.27 10.00 -1.77
N ASP A 131 32.11 9.87 -2.81
CA ASP A 131 33.56 9.60 -2.71
C ASP A 131 34.37 10.88 -2.35
N ARG A 132 33.72 11.92 -1.81
CA ARG A 132 34.31 13.22 -1.46
C ARG A 132 34.65 13.31 0.03
N THR A 133 35.69 14.08 0.37
CA THR A 133 36.19 14.20 1.75
C THR A 133 35.30 15.10 2.62
N LYS A 134 35.09 14.70 3.88
CA LYS A 134 34.15 15.29 4.88
C LYS A 134 34.22 16.82 5.10
N GLU A 135 35.27 17.50 4.64
CA GLU A 135 35.47 18.95 4.82
C GLU A 135 34.72 19.81 3.80
N GLU A 136 34.34 19.27 2.64
CA GLU A 136 33.60 20.03 1.61
C GLU A 136 32.10 20.06 1.88
N THR A 137 31.53 18.98 2.44
CA THR A 137 30.09 18.83 2.67
C THR A 137 29.52 19.83 3.70
N GLN A 138 30.33 20.32 4.65
CA GLN A 138 29.85 21.21 5.72
C GLN A 138 29.58 22.65 5.25
N LYS A 139 30.05 23.07 4.08
CA LYS A 139 30.06 24.49 3.70
C LYS A 139 28.83 24.97 2.92
N ASP A 140 28.11 24.09 2.24
CA ASP A 140 27.27 24.55 1.12
C ASP A 140 25.78 24.79 1.44
N ASP A 141 25.20 24.19 2.49
CA ASP A 141 23.72 24.20 2.60
C ASP A 141 23.11 25.05 3.73
N THR A 142 23.82 25.37 4.82
CA THR A 142 23.18 26.03 5.98
C THR A 142 23.14 27.56 5.92
N ASP A 143 24.09 28.19 5.23
CA ASP A 143 24.28 29.64 5.33
C ASP A 143 23.51 30.44 4.25
N LEU A 144 23.10 29.82 3.15
CA LEU A 144 22.58 30.54 1.99
C LEU A 144 21.12 31.00 2.14
N TYR A 145 20.33 30.32 2.98
CA TYR A 145 18.89 30.61 3.18
C TYR A 145 18.56 31.15 4.58
N ASN A 146 19.55 31.62 5.33
CA ASN A 146 19.32 32.12 6.68
C ASN A 146 18.57 33.46 6.63
N ILE A 147 17.31 33.41 7.07
CA ILE A 147 16.29 34.48 7.01
C ILE A 147 16.67 35.72 7.82
N SER A 148 17.71 35.62 8.67
CA SER A 148 18.30 36.76 9.39
C SER A 148 18.96 37.79 8.46
N ASN A 149 19.33 37.40 7.23
CA ASN A 149 20.03 38.27 6.28
C ASN A 149 19.09 39.08 5.37
N PHE A 150 17.77 38.87 5.47
CA PHE A 150 16.76 39.64 4.74
C PHE A 150 15.78 40.27 5.74
N SER A 151 16.19 41.39 6.36
CA SER A 151 15.26 42.32 7.01
C SER A 151 15.22 43.63 6.22
N VAL A 152 14.04 44.27 6.17
CA VAL A 152 13.81 45.66 5.74
C VAL A 152 13.40 46.47 6.97
#